data_AF-A0A101WEI9-F1
#
_entry.id   AF-A0A101WEI9-F1
#
_cell.length_a   1.000
_cell.length_b   1.000
_cell.length_c   1.000
_cell.angle_alpha   90.00
_cell.angle_beta   90.00
_cell.angle_gamma   90.00
#
_symmetry.space_group_name_H-M   'P 1'
#
loop_
_entity.id
_entity.type
_entity.pdbx_description
1 polymer ?
#
loop_
_entity_poly.entity_id
_entity_poly.type
_entity_poly.pdbx_seq_one_letter_code
_entity_poly.pdbx_strand_id
1 'polypeptide(L)'
;MKLQFEYGQGFMGAELPDETTDVFVPGVDYLDPPHIPFDKLVEETRKSILNPVGMPPISESVKKGDKVAIVFPDRVKGGFQATAHRKVSIPIILDELYKAGVEKKDIKLICSNGLHRKNTEAEIRSILGDAVFNAFWYSKQIVNHDSEDYDNLIDLGYDDINDKVIMNKEVHDSDFAVMIGHSMGNPYGGYSGGYKHCATGITHWRSIGEHHCPHVMHREDFTPTSTHSLMRSKFDQIGMHMEKCMGKKFFTCDAVLDTSANQIAIISGYAHDIQPLCWEIADKRTYAKWADKKYDVMVFGMPQAFHYGNGMGTNPILMMQAISAQILRHKRVMKDNCVVICSSICNGYWHEEEFPSYEETYNIFQKNYNNVLPDVEKYGEYMSTRKEYTDKYRFNYGYHPFHAFSMISCGHIAEMNTAAIYIVGAIEPGLARGMGLKTRATFEEALEDSKKKYVGSNPDILALPKTFTTAAMHICMKDDNV
;
A
#
# COMPACT_ATOMS: atom_id res chain seq x y z
N MET A 1 25.10 -7.27 -20.96
CA MET A 1 24.00 -8.22 -20.74
C MET A 1 22.70 -7.72 -21.34
N LYS A 2 21.82 -8.62 -21.78
CA LYS A 2 20.48 -8.30 -22.29
C LYS A 2 19.43 -8.61 -21.23
N LEU A 3 18.63 -7.62 -20.87
CA LEU A 3 17.53 -7.74 -19.90
C LEU A 3 16.20 -7.32 -20.51
N GLN A 4 15.11 -7.67 -19.83
CA GLN A 4 13.73 -7.30 -20.20
C GLN A 4 13.06 -6.65 -19.00
N PHE A 5 12.47 -5.49 -19.23
CA PHE A 5 11.75 -4.72 -18.21
C PHE A 5 10.30 -4.51 -18.62
N GLU A 6 9.39 -4.42 -17.65
CA GLU A 6 7.97 -4.23 -17.93
C GLU A 6 7.69 -2.94 -18.73
N TYR A 7 6.80 -3.03 -19.71
CA TYR A 7 6.44 -1.90 -20.56
C TYR A 7 5.01 -2.07 -21.08
N GLY A 8 4.05 -1.42 -20.42
CA GLY A 8 2.64 -1.52 -20.78
C GLY A 8 2.09 -2.94 -20.55
N GLN A 9 1.61 -3.62 -21.59
CA GLN A 9 1.20 -5.03 -21.52
C GLN A 9 2.34 -6.02 -21.83
N GLY A 10 3.53 -5.52 -22.18
CA GLY A 10 4.66 -6.35 -22.62
C GLY A 10 5.95 -5.99 -21.90
N PHE A 11 7.05 -6.16 -22.63
CA PHE A 11 8.40 -5.90 -22.16
C PHE A 11 9.18 -5.05 -23.16
N MET A 12 10.14 -4.30 -22.64
CA MET A 12 11.15 -3.59 -23.42
C MET A 12 12.53 -4.16 -23.08
N GLY A 13 13.31 -4.46 -24.12
CA GLY A 13 14.67 -4.92 -23.98
C GLY A 13 15.63 -3.79 -23.62
N ALA A 14 16.67 -4.12 -22.86
CA ALA A 14 17.79 -3.24 -22.55
C ALA A 14 19.12 -3.99 -22.67
N GLU A 15 20.12 -3.35 -23.26
CA GLU A 15 21.51 -3.76 -23.25
C GLU A 15 22.29 -2.94 -22.22
N LEU A 16 22.58 -3.56 -21.07
CA LEU A 16 23.33 -2.93 -19.97
C LEU A 16 24.77 -3.48 -19.89
N PRO A 17 25.77 -2.70 -19.44
CA PRO A 17 27.16 -3.17 -19.31
C PRO A 17 27.29 -4.34 -18.33
N ASP A 18 27.96 -5.43 -18.75
CA ASP A 18 28.13 -6.63 -17.92
C ASP A 18 28.94 -6.36 -16.64
N GLU A 19 30.01 -5.58 -16.75
CA GLU A 19 30.98 -5.33 -15.68
C GLU A 19 30.43 -4.52 -14.50
N THR A 20 29.38 -3.73 -14.72
CA THR A 20 28.85 -2.81 -13.70
C THR A 20 27.37 -2.97 -13.38
N THR A 21 26.71 -3.98 -13.96
CA THR A 21 25.28 -4.24 -13.71
C THR A 21 25.08 -5.43 -12.81
N ASP A 22 24.47 -5.19 -11.64
CA ASP A 22 23.97 -6.26 -10.78
C ASP A 22 22.45 -6.37 -10.94
N VAL A 23 21.94 -7.60 -10.98
CA VAL A 23 20.51 -7.90 -11.18
C VAL A 23 19.94 -8.46 -9.88
N PHE A 24 18.78 -7.95 -9.45
CA PHE A 24 18.07 -8.48 -8.29
C PHE A 24 16.60 -8.76 -8.60
N VAL A 25 16.17 -9.99 -8.31
CA VAL A 25 14.79 -10.47 -8.46
C VAL A 25 14.33 -11.13 -7.15
N PRO A 26 13.29 -10.58 -6.49
CA PRO A 26 12.67 -11.21 -5.32
C PRO A 26 12.24 -12.66 -5.59
N GLY A 27 12.57 -13.58 -4.68
CA GLY A 27 12.27 -15.01 -4.82
C GLY A 27 13.27 -15.79 -5.70
N VAL A 28 14.27 -15.12 -6.28
CA VAL A 28 15.38 -15.77 -7.01
C VAL A 28 16.70 -15.45 -6.31
N ASP A 29 17.02 -14.16 -6.15
CA ASP A 29 18.27 -13.70 -5.54
C ASP A 29 18.16 -13.60 -4.02
N TYR A 30 16.93 -13.57 -3.50
CA TYR A 30 16.64 -13.61 -2.08
C TYR A 30 15.34 -14.40 -1.86
N LEU A 31 15.44 -15.52 -1.14
CA LEU A 31 14.32 -16.44 -0.93
C LEU A 31 13.47 -16.01 0.27
N ASP A 32 12.16 -16.19 0.16
CA ASP A 32 11.27 -16.04 1.31
C ASP A 32 11.58 -17.12 2.37
N PRO A 33 11.37 -16.81 3.66
CA PRO A 33 11.24 -17.82 4.70
C PRO A 33 10.15 -18.85 4.35
N PRO A 34 10.25 -20.09 4.86
CA PRO A 34 9.23 -21.11 4.61
C PRO A 34 7.88 -20.62 5.13
N HIS A 35 6.84 -20.80 4.31
CA HIS A 35 5.46 -20.57 4.72
C HIS A 35 4.90 -21.77 5.48
N ILE A 36 3.80 -21.57 6.21
CA ILE A 36 3.07 -22.65 6.88
C ILE A 36 2.57 -23.64 5.83
N PRO A 37 2.82 -24.96 6.00
CA PRO A 37 2.32 -25.97 5.08
C PRO A 37 0.80 -25.89 4.91
N PHE A 38 0.30 -26.02 3.68
CA PHE A 38 -1.13 -25.82 3.39
C PHE A 38 -2.05 -26.80 4.14
N ASP A 39 -1.57 -28.01 4.42
CA ASP A 39 -2.27 -29.03 5.22
C ASP A 39 -2.40 -28.65 6.71
N LYS A 40 -1.53 -27.75 7.20
CA LYS A 40 -1.54 -27.23 8.58
C LYS A 40 -2.12 -25.82 8.71
N LEU A 41 -2.34 -25.13 7.59
CA LEU A 41 -2.68 -23.71 7.58
C LEU A 41 -3.94 -23.38 8.40
N VAL A 42 -4.99 -24.19 8.28
CA VAL A 42 -6.24 -24.00 9.04
C VAL A 42 -6.01 -24.22 10.54
N GLU A 43 -5.24 -25.23 10.91
CA GLU A 43 -4.92 -25.55 12.30
C GLU A 43 -4.12 -24.42 12.96
N GLU A 44 -3.04 -23.96 12.32
CA GLU A 44 -2.20 -22.88 12.85
C GLU A 44 -2.93 -21.54 12.90
N THR A 45 -3.77 -21.24 11.90
CA THR A 45 -4.63 -20.04 11.92
C THR A 45 -5.61 -20.10 13.10
N ARG A 46 -6.26 -21.24 13.31
CA ARG A 46 -7.20 -21.43 14.44
C ARG A 46 -6.49 -21.34 15.79
N LYS A 47 -5.32 -21.95 15.91
CA LYS A 47 -4.50 -21.87 17.12
C LYS A 47 -4.15 -20.41 17.48
N SER A 48 -3.77 -19.60 16.50
CA SER A 48 -3.51 -18.17 16.68
C SER A 48 -4.75 -17.42 17.16
N ILE A 49 -5.90 -17.64 16.52
CA ILE A 49 -7.19 -16.98 16.88
C ILE A 49 -7.65 -17.37 18.29
N LEU A 50 -7.47 -18.62 18.70
CA LEU A 50 -7.88 -19.12 20.02
C LEU A 50 -6.93 -18.72 21.15
N ASN A 51 -5.72 -18.29 20.84
CA ASN A 51 -4.71 -17.88 21.82
C ASN A 51 -4.20 -16.47 21.49
N PRO A 52 -5.06 -15.45 21.52
CA PRO A 52 -4.67 -14.10 21.15
C PRO A 52 -3.66 -13.50 22.14
N VAL A 53 -2.71 -12.72 21.61
CA VAL A 53 -1.73 -11.99 22.40
C VAL A 53 -2.36 -10.71 22.97
N GLY A 54 -2.14 -10.42 24.26
CA GLY A 54 -2.48 -9.12 24.84
C GLY A 54 -3.98 -8.85 25.07
N MET A 55 -4.84 -9.86 24.86
CA MET A 55 -6.29 -9.77 25.07
C MET A 55 -6.94 -11.16 25.26
N PRO A 56 -8.17 -11.27 25.78
CA PRO A 56 -8.90 -12.53 25.87
C PRO A 56 -9.31 -13.11 24.51
N PRO A 57 -9.59 -14.43 24.41
CA PRO A 57 -10.14 -15.05 23.20
C PRO A 57 -11.55 -14.54 22.88
N ILE A 58 -11.99 -14.78 21.63
CA ILE A 58 -13.33 -14.41 21.15
C ILE A 58 -14.41 -15.00 22.06
N SER A 59 -14.27 -16.25 22.49
CA SER A 59 -15.21 -16.95 23.37
C SER A 59 -15.45 -16.29 24.73
N GLU A 60 -14.53 -15.42 25.17
CA GLU A 60 -14.64 -14.67 26.43
C GLU A 60 -14.95 -13.18 26.20
N SER A 61 -14.86 -12.72 24.95
CA SER A 61 -15.00 -11.31 24.57
C SER A 61 -16.37 -10.96 23.99
N VAL A 62 -17.14 -11.95 23.56
CA VAL A 62 -18.48 -11.77 22.98
C VAL A 62 -19.53 -12.65 23.66
N LYS A 63 -20.79 -12.25 23.56
CA LYS A 63 -21.97 -12.99 24.01
C LYS A 63 -23.11 -12.88 23.01
N LYS A 64 -24.15 -13.70 23.20
CA LYS A 64 -25.38 -13.61 22.40
C LYS A 64 -25.96 -12.19 22.40
N GLY A 65 -26.25 -11.68 21.21
CA GLY A 65 -26.83 -10.37 20.97
C GLY A 65 -25.80 -9.25 20.73
N ASP A 66 -24.51 -9.52 20.92
CA ASP A 66 -23.44 -8.58 20.59
C ASP A 66 -23.36 -8.37 19.06
N LYS A 67 -23.17 -7.12 18.66
CA LYS A 67 -22.90 -6.74 17.27
C LYS A 67 -21.42 -6.83 16.96
N VAL A 68 -21.08 -7.43 15.83
CA VAL A 68 -19.69 -7.67 15.45
C VAL A 68 -19.38 -7.04 14.10
N ALA A 69 -18.32 -6.24 14.03
CA ALA A 69 -17.76 -5.75 12.78
C ALA A 69 -16.49 -6.53 12.42
N ILE A 70 -16.45 -7.16 11.25
CA ILE A 70 -15.27 -7.83 10.70
C ILE A 70 -14.74 -7.00 9.53
N VAL A 71 -13.63 -6.31 9.76
CA VAL A 71 -12.98 -5.45 8.78
C VAL A 71 -11.93 -6.24 8.01
N PHE A 72 -11.96 -6.18 6.68
CA PHE A 72 -11.03 -6.90 5.81
C PHE A 72 -10.45 -6.00 4.71
N PRO A 73 -9.20 -6.20 4.28
CA PRO A 73 -8.54 -5.35 3.29
C PRO A 73 -9.13 -5.57 1.91
N ASP A 74 -9.06 -4.50 1.12
CA ASP A 74 -9.50 -4.44 -0.27
C ASP A 74 -8.60 -5.24 -1.25
N ARG A 75 -8.84 -5.04 -2.54
CA ARG A 75 -8.16 -5.79 -3.60
C ARG A 75 -6.70 -5.41 -3.78
N VAL A 76 -6.31 -4.18 -3.39
CA VAL A 76 -4.95 -3.65 -3.59
C VAL A 76 -3.93 -4.46 -2.78
N LYS A 77 -4.41 -5.23 -1.79
CA LYS A 77 -3.61 -6.10 -0.95
C LYS A 77 -3.36 -7.51 -1.52
N GLY A 78 -3.81 -7.81 -2.74
CA GLY A 78 -3.54 -9.09 -3.40
C GLY A 78 -4.28 -10.25 -2.72
N GLY A 79 -3.72 -11.46 -2.71
CA GLY A 79 -4.24 -12.59 -1.93
C GLY A 79 -5.62 -13.09 -2.39
N PHE A 80 -5.72 -13.56 -3.64
CA PHE A 80 -6.95 -14.06 -4.26
C PHE A 80 -7.03 -15.59 -4.33
N GLN A 81 -5.93 -16.29 -4.07
CA GLN A 81 -5.87 -17.75 -4.06
C GLN A 81 -6.79 -18.36 -3.00
N ALA A 82 -7.13 -19.64 -3.14
CA ALA A 82 -8.06 -20.34 -2.25
C ALA A 82 -7.60 -20.35 -0.78
N THR A 83 -6.28 -20.39 -0.55
CA THR A 83 -5.64 -20.40 0.78
C THR A 83 -5.31 -19.01 1.32
N ALA A 84 -5.76 -17.93 0.66
CA ALA A 84 -5.46 -16.58 1.09
C ALA A 84 -5.96 -16.29 2.51
N HIS A 85 -5.23 -15.45 3.26
CA HIS A 85 -5.45 -15.23 4.70
C HIS A 85 -6.91 -14.92 5.06
N ARG A 86 -7.56 -14.03 4.31
CA ARG A 86 -8.98 -13.68 4.53
C ARG A 86 -9.92 -14.88 4.39
N LYS A 87 -9.67 -15.77 3.42
CA LYS A 87 -10.51 -16.96 3.15
C LYS A 87 -10.33 -18.05 4.19
N VAL A 88 -9.24 -18.01 4.96
CA VAL A 88 -8.96 -18.98 6.04
C VAL A 88 -9.39 -18.40 7.39
N SER A 89 -8.97 -17.18 7.73
CA SER A 89 -9.22 -16.55 9.03
C SER A 89 -10.68 -16.19 9.26
N ILE A 90 -11.38 -15.60 8.28
CA ILE A 90 -12.77 -15.16 8.45
C ILE A 90 -13.70 -16.33 8.79
N PRO A 91 -13.70 -17.47 8.08
CA PRO A 91 -14.53 -18.61 8.46
C PRO A 91 -14.25 -19.14 9.87
N ILE A 92 -13.00 -19.13 10.32
CA ILE A 92 -12.63 -19.57 11.68
C ILE A 92 -13.17 -18.59 12.72
N ILE A 93 -13.03 -17.28 12.48
CA ILE A 93 -13.57 -16.25 13.37
C ILE A 93 -15.10 -16.34 13.45
N LEU A 94 -15.78 -16.53 12.31
CA LEU A 94 -17.23 -16.73 12.28
C LEU A 94 -17.66 -17.97 13.10
N ASP A 95 -16.93 -19.08 13.00
CA ASP A 95 -17.18 -20.29 13.79
C ASP A 95 -17.10 -20.02 15.31
N GLU A 96 -16.08 -19.28 15.76
CA GLU A 96 -15.95 -18.90 17.18
C GLU A 96 -17.05 -17.94 17.64
N LEU A 97 -17.44 -16.97 16.80
CA LEU A 97 -18.56 -16.07 17.08
C LEU A 97 -19.89 -16.83 17.24
N TYR A 98 -20.16 -17.79 16.35
CA TYR A 98 -21.36 -18.61 16.41
C TYR A 98 -21.38 -19.52 17.65
N LYS A 99 -20.24 -20.08 18.05
CA LYS A 99 -20.12 -20.87 19.30
C LYS A 99 -20.41 -20.01 20.54
N ALA A 100 -20.01 -18.74 20.52
CA ALA A 100 -20.33 -17.79 21.59
C ALA A 100 -21.80 -17.28 21.55
N GLY A 101 -22.57 -17.70 20.54
CA GLY A 101 -24.00 -17.39 20.41
C GLY A 101 -24.31 -16.09 19.68
N VAL A 102 -23.33 -15.45 19.05
CA VAL A 102 -23.57 -14.31 18.13
C VAL A 102 -24.36 -14.84 16.93
N GLU A 103 -25.44 -14.17 16.56
CA GLU A 103 -26.25 -14.59 15.41
C GLU A 103 -25.73 -13.92 14.14
N LYS A 104 -25.88 -14.61 12.99
CA LYS A 104 -25.48 -14.08 11.67
C LYS A 104 -25.96 -12.64 11.43
N LYS A 105 -27.19 -12.31 11.85
CA LYS A 105 -27.81 -10.99 11.65
C LYS A 105 -27.06 -9.85 12.36
N ASP A 106 -26.27 -10.17 13.37
CA ASP A 106 -25.55 -9.21 14.21
C ASP A 106 -24.09 -9.02 13.73
N ILE A 107 -23.68 -9.68 12.64
CA ILE A 107 -22.32 -9.60 12.09
C ILE A 107 -22.32 -8.75 10.81
N LYS A 108 -21.41 -7.79 10.69
CA LYS A 108 -21.17 -7.02 9.46
C LYS A 108 -19.73 -7.17 9.00
N LEU A 109 -19.53 -7.33 7.69
CA LEU A 109 -18.22 -7.39 7.06
C LEU A 109 -17.97 -6.08 6.29
N ILE A 110 -16.86 -5.42 6.58
CA ILE A 110 -16.53 -4.09 6.04
C ILE A 110 -15.22 -4.17 5.28
N CYS A 111 -15.25 -3.96 3.97
CA CYS A 111 -14.06 -3.80 3.15
C CYS A 111 -13.42 -2.45 3.48
N SER A 112 -12.15 -2.49 3.86
CA SER A 112 -11.37 -1.33 4.32
C SER A 112 -10.58 -0.69 3.18
N ASN A 113 -11.31 -0.22 2.17
CA ASN A 113 -10.74 0.42 0.98
C ASN A 113 -10.22 1.84 1.25
N GLY A 114 -10.56 2.48 2.38
CA GLY A 114 -10.15 3.85 2.66
C GLY A 114 -10.48 4.79 1.49
N LEU A 115 -9.46 5.44 0.94
CA LEU A 115 -9.56 6.35 -0.21
C LEU A 115 -9.44 5.66 -1.58
N HIS A 116 -9.18 4.35 -1.59
CA HIS A 116 -9.23 3.60 -2.82
C HIS A 116 -10.67 3.51 -3.31
N ARG A 117 -10.81 3.28 -4.63
CA ARG A 117 -12.13 2.94 -5.16
C ARG A 117 -12.77 1.78 -4.42
N LYS A 118 -14.09 1.79 -4.36
CA LYS A 118 -14.86 0.66 -3.85
C LYS A 118 -14.53 -0.59 -4.68
N ASN A 119 -14.61 -1.75 -4.05
CA ASN A 119 -14.51 -3.03 -4.74
C ASN A 119 -15.87 -3.41 -5.34
N THR A 120 -15.84 -3.92 -6.56
CA THR A 120 -17.01 -4.50 -7.23
C THR A 120 -17.45 -5.79 -6.56
N GLU A 121 -18.67 -6.26 -6.90
CA GLU A 121 -19.20 -7.54 -6.45
C GLU A 121 -18.22 -8.71 -6.73
N ALA A 122 -17.72 -8.79 -7.96
CA ALA A 122 -16.81 -9.85 -8.38
C ALA A 122 -15.49 -9.82 -7.60
N GLU A 123 -14.96 -8.64 -7.32
CA GLU A 123 -13.73 -8.47 -6.53
C GLU A 123 -13.95 -8.85 -5.06
N ILE A 124 -15.07 -8.44 -4.46
CA ILE A 124 -15.43 -8.85 -3.08
C ILE A 124 -15.60 -10.37 -2.99
N ARG A 125 -16.32 -10.98 -3.94
CA ARG A 125 -16.47 -12.45 -4.01
C ARG A 125 -15.11 -13.14 -4.16
N SER A 126 -14.24 -12.61 -5.02
CA SER A 126 -12.89 -13.14 -5.21
C SER A 126 -12.05 -13.08 -3.93
N ILE A 127 -12.19 -12.02 -3.12
CA ILE A 127 -11.44 -11.81 -1.88
C ILE A 127 -11.94 -12.68 -0.74
N LEU A 128 -13.26 -12.77 -0.54
CA LEU A 128 -13.88 -13.47 0.59
C LEU A 128 -14.11 -14.96 0.32
N GLY A 129 -14.18 -15.35 -0.95
CA GLY A 129 -14.58 -16.70 -1.36
C GLY A 129 -16.09 -16.90 -1.29
N ASP A 130 -16.57 -17.91 -2.03
CA ASP A 130 -18.00 -18.14 -2.27
C ASP A 130 -18.82 -18.38 -1.00
N ALA A 131 -18.28 -19.09 -0.02
CA ALA A 131 -19.00 -19.44 1.20
C ALA A 131 -19.37 -18.20 2.03
N VAL A 132 -18.38 -17.35 2.33
CA VAL A 132 -18.60 -16.11 3.09
C VAL A 132 -19.41 -15.11 2.25
N PHE A 133 -19.08 -14.96 0.97
CA PHE A 133 -19.80 -14.06 0.08
C PHE A 133 -21.30 -14.40 0.01
N ASN A 134 -21.65 -15.64 -0.32
CA ASN A 134 -23.05 -16.05 -0.45
C ASN A 134 -23.81 -15.97 0.88
N ALA A 135 -23.13 -16.16 2.01
CA ALA A 135 -23.73 -16.01 3.32
C ALA A 135 -24.14 -14.55 3.60
N PHE A 136 -23.31 -13.55 3.29
CA PHE A 136 -23.51 -12.17 3.80
C PHE A 136 -23.84 -11.12 2.74
N TRP A 137 -23.59 -11.38 1.45
CA TRP A 137 -23.77 -10.37 0.39
C TRP A 137 -25.24 -9.99 0.17
N TYR A 138 -26.10 -11.00 -0.01
CA TYR A 138 -27.51 -10.80 -0.35
C TYR A 138 -28.33 -10.22 0.81
N SER A 139 -27.85 -10.36 2.05
CA SER A 139 -28.42 -9.69 3.24
C SER A 139 -27.85 -8.29 3.48
N LYS A 140 -27.03 -7.75 2.57
CA LYS A 140 -26.40 -6.41 2.65
C LYS A 140 -25.48 -6.24 3.86
N GLN A 141 -24.89 -7.35 4.33
CA GLN A 141 -23.96 -7.36 5.46
C GLN A 141 -22.49 -7.29 5.03
N ILE A 142 -22.20 -7.29 3.73
CA ILE A 142 -20.87 -6.96 3.19
C ILE A 142 -20.96 -5.58 2.53
N VAL A 143 -20.12 -4.64 2.97
CA VAL A 143 -20.08 -3.27 2.44
C VAL A 143 -18.64 -2.83 2.17
N ASN A 144 -18.47 -1.85 1.28
CA ASN A 144 -17.23 -1.07 1.20
C ASN A 144 -17.31 0.09 2.19
N HIS A 145 -16.18 0.42 2.82
CA HIS A 145 -16.05 1.65 3.56
C HIS A 145 -16.26 2.85 2.62
N ASP A 146 -16.99 3.84 3.10
CA ASP A 146 -17.24 5.09 2.41
C ASP A 146 -16.73 6.24 3.28
N SER A 147 -15.61 6.81 2.85
CA SER A 147 -14.92 7.92 3.53
C SER A 147 -15.70 9.24 3.45
N GLU A 148 -16.81 9.29 2.73
CA GLU A 148 -17.67 10.47 2.52
C GLU A 148 -19.12 10.24 3.00
N ASP A 149 -19.38 9.12 3.67
CA ASP A 149 -20.70 8.81 4.23
C ASP A 149 -20.86 9.36 5.65
N TYR A 150 -21.11 10.66 5.76
CA TYR A 150 -21.24 11.35 7.04
C TYR A 150 -22.32 10.76 7.97
N ASP A 151 -23.34 10.08 7.44
CA ASP A 151 -24.36 9.39 8.25
C ASP A 151 -23.81 8.12 8.93
N ASN A 152 -22.75 7.54 8.37
CA ASN A 152 -22.07 6.33 8.87
C ASN A 152 -20.60 6.60 9.29
N LEU A 153 -20.28 7.86 9.56
CA LEU A 153 -19.02 8.29 10.14
C LEU A 153 -19.26 8.90 11.52
N ILE A 154 -18.26 8.80 12.39
CA ILE A 154 -18.26 9.44 13.70
C ILE A 154 -16.95 10.20 13.89
N ASP A 155 -17.09 11.46 14.30
CA ASP A 155 -15.98 12.34 14.63
C ASP A 155 -15.57 12.13 16.09
N LEU A 156 -14.34 11.67 16.29
CA LEU A 156 -13.76 11.38 17.60
C LEU A 156 -12.87 12.53 18.13
N GLY A 157 -12.93 13.69 17.48
CA GLY A 157 -12.09 14.83 17.80
C GLY A 157 -10.66 14.66 17.30
N TYR A 158 -9.71 14.97 18.18
CA TYR A 158 -8.28 14.91 17.89
C TYR A 158 -7.61 13.96 18.86
N ASP A 159 -6.58 13.24 18.41
CA ASP A 159 -5.76 12.41 19.27
C ASP A 159 -4.74 13.24 20.08
N ASP A 160 -3.89 12.55 20.86
CA ASP A 160 -2.93 13.20 21.77
C ASP A 160 -1.80 13.95 21.02
N ILE A 161 -1.65 13.76 19.70
CA ILE A 161 -0.70 14.49 18.84
C ILE A 161 -1.39 15.42 17.83
N ASN A 162 -2.66 15.73 18.08
CA ASN A 162 -3.49 16.67 17.33
C ASN A 162 -3.80 16.23 15.88
N ASP A 163 -3.90 14.92 15.63
CA ASP A 163 -4.42 14.39 14.38
C ASP A 163 -5.94 14.27 14.43
N LYS A 164 -6.62 14.73 13.37
CA LYS A 164 -8.07 14.59 13.25
C LYS A 164 -8.45 13.12 13.11
N VAL A 165 -9.35 12.63 13.98
CA VAL A 165 -9.82 11.24 13.92
C VAL A 165 -11.32 11.18 13.65
N ILE A 166 -11.66 10.77 12.44
CA ILE A 166 -13.03 10.44 12.02
C ILE A 166 -13.02 9.02 11.46
N MET A 167 -13.85 8.13 12.03
CA MET A 167 -13.87 6.70 11.70
C MET A 167 -15.25 6.20 11.32
N ASN A 168 -15.31 4.98 10.77
CA ASN A 168 -16.55 4.27 10.48
C ASN A 168 -17.39 4.03 11.75
N LYS A 169 -18.64 4.52 11.74
CA LYS A 169 -19.55 4.47 12.88
C LYS A 169 -19.98 3.05 13.24
N GLU A 170 -20.19 2.18 12.27
CA GLU A 170 -20.55 0.78 12.53
C GLU A 170 -19.44 0.00 13.24
N VAL A 171 -18.18 0.27 12.92
CA VAL A 171 -17.04 -0.29 13.68
C VAL A 171 -17.03 0.26 15.10
N HIS A 172 -17.18 1.58 15.25
CA HIS A 172 -17.21 2.24 16.57
C HIS A 172 -18.31 1.68 17.48
N ASP A 173 -19.52 1.55 16.95
CA ASP A 173 -20.71 1.14 17.68
C ASP A 173 -20.82 -0.39 17.87
N SER A 174 -20.01 -1.20 17.18
CA SER A 174 -20.02 -2.67 17.32
C SER A 174 -19.50 -3.10 18.69
N ASP A 175 -20.11 -4.08 19.34
CA ASP A 175 -19.64 -4.60 20.63
C ASP A 175 -18.26 -5.29 20.52
N PHE A 176 -17.94 -5.82 19.35
CA PHE A 176 -16.64 -6.43 19.05
C PHE A 176 -16.18 -6.12 17.62
N ALA A 177 -14.96 -5.60 17.48
CA ALA A 177 -14.38 -5.21 16.19
C ALA A 177 -13.16 -6.08 15.87
N VAL A 178 -13.24 -6.79 14.74
CA VAL A 178 -12.20 -7.68 14.22
C VAL A 178 -11.50 -7.02 13.04
N MET A 179 -10.17 -6.99 13.05
CA MET A 179 -9.33 -6.50 11.95
C MET A 179 -8.58 -7.67 11.33
N ILE A 180 -8.93 -8.06 10.11
CA ILE A 180 -8.21 -9.08 9.34
C ILE A 180 -7.12 -8.40 8.53
N GLY A 181 -5.85 -8.45 8.92
CA GLY A 181 -4.78 -7.74 8.21
C GLY A 181 -3.66 -8.64 7.73
N HIS A 182 -2.58 -8.02 7.27
CA HIS A 182 -1.34 -8.70 6.91
C HIS A 182 -0.16 -7.75 7.09
N SER A 183 0.99 -8.30 7.46
CA SER A 183 2.25 -7.58 7.59
C SER A 183 3.16 -7.88 6.39
N MET A 184 3.32 -6.88 5.52
CA MET A 184 4.23 -6.87 4.37
C MET A 184 4.94 -5.52 4.28
N GLY A 185 6.20 -5.54 3.81
CA GLY A 185 6.99 -4.33 3.60
C GLY A 185 6.28 -3.29 2.73
N ASN A 186 6.07 -2.11 3.30
CA ASN A 186 5.26 -1.05 2.72
C ASN A 186 6.01 0.29 2.74
N PRO A 187 6.07 1.04 1.62
CA PRO A 187 6.80 2.31 1.55
C PRO A 187 6.24 3.39 2.50
N TYR A 188 4.99 3.26 2.94
CA TYR A 188 4.34 4.20 3.85
C TYR A 188 4.44 3.68 5.30
N GLY A 189 5.49 4.05 6.01
CA GLY A 189 5.64 3.77 7.45
C GLY A 189 6.01 2.33 7.82
N GLY A 190 6.76 1.60 6.99
CA GLY A 190 7.35 0.30 7.36
C GLY A 190 6.56 -0.90 6.86
N TYR A 191 5.43 -1.18 7.51
CA TYR A 191 4.64 -2.39 7.27
C TYR A 191 3.15 -2.12 7.03
N SER A 192 2.44 -3.00 6.35
CA SER A 192 0.98 -3.07 6.44
C SER A 192 0.55 -3.74 7.76
N GLY A 193 -0.77 -3.87 8.01
CA GLY A 193 -1.29 -4.52 9.21
C GLY A 193 -1.26 -3.61 10.45
N GLY A 194 -1.60 -4.18 11.60
CA GLY A 194 -1.73 -3.46 12.87
C GLY A 194 -2.56 -2.17 12.75
N TYR A 195 -2.12 -1.11 13.43
CA TYR A 195 -2.86 0.16 13.45
C TYR A 195 -2.93 0.87 12.10
N LYS A 196 -2.01 0.61 11.18
CA LYS A 196 -2.11 1.16 9.82
C LYS A 196 -3.40 0.70 9.13
N HIS A 197 -3.86 -0.53 9.40
CA HIS A 197 -5.09 -1.04 8.81
C HIS A 197 -6.30 -0.19 9.19
N CYS A 198 -6.49 0.10 10.48
CA CYS A 198 -7.61 0.93 10.91
C CYS A 198 -7.43 2.40 10.51
N ALA A 199 -6.23 2.97 10.70
CA ALA A 199 -5.95 4.39 10.46
C ALA A 199 -6.11 4.80 8.98
N THR A 200 -5.94 3.85 8.05
CA THR A 200 -6.03 4.13 6.60
C THR A 200 -7.22 3.49 5.90
N GLY A 201 -7.82 2.46 6.50
CA GLY A 201 -8.81 1.61 5.82
C GLY A 201 -10.27 1.93 6.14
N ILE A 202 -10.54 2.54 7.31
CA ILE A 202 -11.90 2.78 7.82
C ILE A 202 -12.10 4.22 8.32
N THR A 203 -11.33 5.16 7.77
CA THR A 203 -11.30 6.56 8.19
C THR A 203 -11.69 7.53 7.08
N HIS A 204 -12.17 8.70 7.51
CA HIS A 204 -12.39 9.85 6.64
C HIS A 204 -11.08 10.33 5.99
N TRP A 205 -11.15 10.96 4.82
CA TRP A 205 -9.96 11.44 4.11
C TRP A 205 -9.18 12.48 4.90
N ARG A 206 -9.84 13.29 5.73
CA ARG A 206 -9.18 14.24 6.64
C ARG A 206 -8.25 13.54 7.62
N SER A 207 -8.67 12.41 8.21
CA SER A 207 -7.80 11.61 9.09
C SER A 207 -6.61 11.05 8.31
N ILE A 208 -6.85 10.57 7.08
CA ILE A 208 -5.80 10.03 6.20
C ILE A 208 -4.81 11.12 5.76
N GLY A 209 -5.29 12.37 5.65
CA GLY A 209 -4.51 13.54 5.31
C GLY A 209 -3.53 13.98 6.39
N GLU A 210 -3.73 13.56 7.64
CA GLU A 210 -2.79 13.86 8.74
C GLU A 210 -1.44 13.13 8.59
N HIS A 211 -1.40 12.05 7.82
CA HIS A 211 -0.18 11.26 7.61
C HIS A 211 0.21 11.07 6.14
N HIS A 212 -0.70 11.24 5.17
CA HIS A 212 -0.38 11.24 3.73
C HIS A 212 -0.23 12.67 3.18
N CYS A 213 0.61 13.47 3.82
CA CYS A 213 0.89 14.84 3.43
C CYS A 213 2.41 15.10 3.38
N PRO A 214 2.85 16.15 2.67
CA PRO A 214 4.25 16.54 2.59
C PRO A 214 4.91 16.73 3.97
N HIS A 215 4.18 17.31 4.93
CA HIS A 215 4.68 17.58 6.29
C HIS A 215 5.16 16.32 7.02
N VAL A 216 4.57 15.17 6.71
CA VAL A 216 4.95 13.88 7.28
C VAL A 216 5.90 13.12 6.37
N MET A 217 5.61 13.08 5.07
CA MET A 217 6.31 12.22 4.12
C MET A 217 7.66 12.76 3.65
N HIS A 218 7.92 14.06 3.80
CA HIS A 218 9.20 14.69 3.42
C HIS A 218 10.17 14.87 4.58
N ARG A 219 9.82 14.31 5.74
CA ARG A 219 10.73 14.26 6.89
C ARG A 219 11.87 13.29 6.62
N GLU A 220 13.00 13.55 7.27
CA GLU A 220 14.19 12.68 7.18
C GLU A 220 13.93 11.27 7.69
N ASP A 221 13.01 11.10 8.65
CA ASP A 221 12.62 9.80 9.22
C ASP A 221 11.74 8.94 8.29
N PHE A 222 11.32 9.47 7.14
CA PHE A 222 10.48 8.77 6.16
C PHE A 222 11.30 7.96 5.14
N THR A 223 12.48 8.46 4.77
CA THR A 223 13.33 7.88 3.70
C THR A 223 14.73 7.55 4.25
N PRO A 224 15.17 6.28 4.25
CA PRO A 224 14.47 5.09 3.75
C PRO A 224 13.27 4.70 4.61
N THR A 225 12.43 3.80 4.10
CA THR A 225 11.28 3.25 4.83
C THR A 225 11.68 2.78 6.24
N SER A 226 10.92 3.20 7.25
CA SER A 226 11.18 2.93 8.68
C SER A 226 9.90 2.71 9.50
N THR A 227 9.98 1.80 10.49
CA THR A 227 8.98 1.58 11.55
C THR A 227 9.06 2.61 12.67
N HIS A 228 10.03 3.52 12.64
CA HIS A 228 10.20 4.61 13.62
C HIS A 228 9.86 6.00 13.04
N SER A 229 9.30 6.04 11.83
CA SER A 229 8.90 7.29 11.18
C SER A 229 7.73 7.96 11.91
N LEU A 230 7.63 9.29 11.79
CA LEU A 230 6.43 10.01 12.27
C LEU A 230 5.15 9.42 11.70
N MET A 231 5.17 9.00 10.42
CA MET A 231 4.01 8.37 9.79
C MET A 231 3.56 7.11 10.55
N ARG A 232 4.50 6.27 10.99
CA ARG A 232 4.16 5.09 11.81
C ARG A 232 3.55 5.51 13.14
N SER A 233 4.18 6.44 13.86
CA SER A 233 3.64 6.92 15.13
C SER A 233 2.23 7.48 14.98
N LYS A 234 1.93 8.20 13.88
CA LYS A 234 0.57 8.69 13.59
C LYS A 234 -0.43 7.57 13.36
N PHE A 235 -0.08 6.51 12.63
CA PHE A 235 -0.97 5.35 12.50
C PHE A 235 -1.31 4.76 13.87
N ASP A 236 -0.31 4.60 14.72
CA ASP A 236 -0.48 4.02 16.05
C ASP A 236 -1.34 4.92 16.95
N GLN A 237 -1.08 6.24 16.98
CA GLN A 237 -1.87 7.20 17.78
C GLN A 237 -3.34 7.26 17.32
N ILE A 238 -3.59 7.36 16.02
CA ILE A 238 -4.95 7.37 15.45
C ILE A 238 -5.69 6.09 15.82
N GLY A 239 -5.05 4.92 15.67
CA GLY A 239 -5.66 3.64 15.99
C GLY A 239 -5.93 3.45 17.48
N MET A 240 -4.98 3.82 18.35
CA MET A 240 -5.15 3.78 19.80
C MET A 240 -6.23 4.76 20.29
N HIS A 241 -6.35 5.93 19.65
CA HIS A 241 -7.40 6.90 19.94
C HIS A 241 -8.79 6.35 19.59
N MET A 242 -8.93 5.65 18.47
CA MET A 242 -10.18 4.93 18.14
C MET A 242 -10.55 3.96 19.26
N GLU A 243 -9.61 3.13 19.71
CA GLU A 243 -9.86 2.15 20.78
C GLU A 243 -10.27 2.82 22.09
N LYS A 244 -9.59 3.91 22.46
CA LYS A 244 -9.91 4.73 23.64
C LYS A 244 -11.35 5.27 23.57
N CYS A 245 -11.75 5.85 22.44
CA CYS A 245 -13.10 6.39 22.25
C CYS A 245 -14.18 5.30 22.17
N MET A 246 -13.87 4.18 21.54
CA MET A 246 -14.75 3.00 21.46
C MET A 246 -14.92 2.30 22.82
N GLY A 247 -13.99 2.49 23.76
CA GLY A 247 -13.93 1.78 25.03
C GLY A 247 -13.56 0.30 24.89
N LYS A 248 -13.00 -0.12 23.74
CA LYS A 248 -12.61 -1.50 23.44
C LYS A 248 -11.44 -1.55 22.46
N LYS A 249 -10.67 -2.63 22.53
CA LYS A 249 -9.55 -2.90 21.62
C LYS A 249 -10.03 -3.59 20.35
N PHE A 250 -9.30 -3.40 19.25
CA PHE A 250 -9.46 -4.23 18.06
C PHE A 250 -8.91 -5.64 18.32
N PHE A 251 -9.70 -6.68 17.99
CA PHE A 251 -9.16 -8.02 17.83
C PHE A 251 -8.54 -8.13 16.44
N THR A 252 -7.21 -8.11 16.36
CA THR A 252 -6.50 -8.17 15.07
C THR A 252 -6.08 -9.60 14.78
N CYS A 253 -6.16 -10.02 13.51
CA CYS A 253 -5.64 -11.29 13.00
C CYS A 253 -4.79 -11.00 11.77
N ASP A 254 -3.49 -10.84 11.98
CA ASP A 254 -2.53 -10.49 10.93
C ASP A 254 -1.77 -11.74 10.46
N ALA A 255 -1.59 -11.85 9.14
CA ALA A 255 -0.64 -12.79 8.55
C ALA A 255 0.63 -12.08 8.06
N VAL A 256 1.79 -12.65 8.36
CA VAL A 256 3.05 -12.30 7.67
C VAL A 256 3.09 -13.09 6.38
N LEU A 257 3.26 -12.42 5.24
CA LEU A 257 3.07 -13.04 3.93
C LEU A 257 4.37 -13.15 3.14
N ASP A 258 4.53 -14.23 2.37
CA ASP A 258 5.60 -14.42 1.38
C ASP A 258 5.31 -13.69 0.05
N THR A 259 6.18 -13.86 -0.95
CA THR A 259 6.05 -13.23 -2.28
C THR A 259 4.84 -13.69 -3.08
N SER A 260 4.29 -14.87 -2.76
CA SER A 260 3.08 -15.42 -3.36
C SER A 260 1.83 -15.22 -2.49
N ALA A 261 1.92 -14.37 -1.47
CA ALA A 261 0.87 -14.11 -0.49
C ALA A 261 0.45 -15.34 0.35
N ASN A 262 1.33 -16.33 0.54
CA ASN A 262 1.15 -17.41 1.52
C ASN A 262 1.60 -16.96 2.91
N GLN A 263 1.06 -17.58 3.95
CA GLN A 263 1.27 -17.19 5.34
C GLN A 263 2.54 -17.81 5.91
N ILE A 264 3.54 -16.98 6.19
CA ILE A 264 4.74 -17.34 6.96
C ILE A 264 4.38 -17.50 8.44
N ALA A 265 3.54 -16.62 8.96
CA ALA A 265 3.03 -16.65 10.31
C ALA A 265 1.62 -16.06 10.38
N ILE A 266 0.83 -16.46 11.37
CA ILE A 266 -0.44 -15.82 11.74
C ILE A 266 -0.36 -15.44 13.21
N ILE A 267 -0.56 -14.17 13.52
CA ILE A 267 -0.56 -13.67 14.90
C ILE A 267 -1.88 -12.92 15.11
N SER A 268 -2.62 -13.34 16.13
CA SER A 268 -3.88 -12.73 16.51
C SER A 268 -3.79 -12.12 17.90
N GLY A 269 -4.52 -11.04 18.15
CA GLY A 269 -4.55 -10.35 19.43
C GLY A 269 -4.61 -8.84 19.32
N TYR A 270 -4.13 -8.17 20.36
CA TYR A 270 -4.14 -6.72 20.48
C TYR A 270 -3.14 -6.09 19.48
N ALA A 271 -3.60 -5.17 18.64
CA ALA A 271 -2.81 -4.57 17.56
C ALA A 271 -1.44 -4.04 18.03
N HIS A 272 -1.40 -3.31 19.15
CA HIS A 272 -0.17 -2.79 19.77
C HIS A 272 0.84 -3.90 20.09
N ASP A 273 0.37 -5.03 20.63
CA ASP A 273 1.24 -6.10 21.10
C ASP A 273 1.68 -7.03 19.95
N ILE A 274 0.83 -7.23 18.94
CA ILE A 274 1.15 -8.14 17.83
C ILE A 274 1.97 -7.49 16.72
N GLN A 275 1.86 -6.17 16.51
CA GLN A 275 2.55 -5.53 15.39
C GLN A 275 4.08 -5.73 15.43
N PRO A 276 4.79 -5.59 16.57
CA PRO A 276 6.24 -5.78 16.59
C PRO A 276 6.63 -7.25 16.34
N LEU A 277 5.81 -8.19 16.83
CA LEU A 277 6.01 -9.63 16.59
C LEU A 277 5.87 -9.98 15.11
N CYS A 278 4.86 -9.40 14.44
CA CYS A 278 4.68 -9.56 13.01
C CYS A 278 5.86 -8.96 12.23
N TRP A 279 6.35 -7.78 12.63
CA TRP A 279 7.45 -7.10 11.96
C TRP A 279 8.76 -7.88 12.07
N GLU A 280 9.09 -8.44 13.23
CA GLU A 280 10.30 -9.27 13.42
C GLU A 280 10.35 -10.45 12.43
N ILE A 281 9.21 -11.08 12.17
CA ILE A 281 9.10 -12.17 11.18
C ILE A 281 9.15 -11.61 9.76
N ALA A 282 8.44 -10.50 9.50
CA ALA A 282 8.39 -9.86 8.19
C ALA A 282 9.75 -9.29 7.76
N ASP A 283 10.59 -8.85 8.68
CA ASP A 283 11.94 -8.32 8.44
C ASP A 283 12.80 -9.34 7.70
N LYS A 284 12.68 -10.63 8.04
CA LYS A 284 13.47 -11.73 7.46
C LYS A 284 13.31 -11.85 5.94
N ARG A 285 12.14 -11.49 5.39
CA ARG A 285 11.92 -11.40 3.94
C ARG A 285 12.03 -9.98 3.40
N THR A 286 11.61 -8.99 4.18
CA THR A 286 11.44 -7.62 3.70
C THR A 286 12.79 -6.96 3.51
N TYR A 287 13.73 -7.15 4.44
CA TYR A 287 15.06 -6.58 4.36
C TYR A 287 16.04 -7.60 3.77
N ALA A 288 16.19 -7.55 2.45
CA ALA A 288 17.09 -8.41 1.70
C ALA A 288 18.53 -7.89 1.83
N LYS A 289 19.31 -8.46 2.76
CA LYS A 289 20.74 -8.18 2.93
C LYS A 289 21.53 -8.80 1.79
N TRP A 290 21.73 -8.03 0.72
CA TRP A 290 22.20 -8.57 -0.57
C TRP A 290 23.31 -7.74 -1.21
N ALA A 291 23.29 -6.41 -1.09
CA ALA A 291 24.22 -5.56 -1.82
C ALA A 291 25.59 -5.45 -1.13
N ASP A 292 26.67 -5.52 -1.93
CA ASP A 292 28.05 -5.28 -1.48
C ASP A 292 28.51 -3.82 -1.69
N LYS A 293 27.75 -3.06 -2.49
CA LYS A 293 28.09 -1.68 -2.88
C LYS A 293 26.82 -0.84 -3.06
N LYS A 294 27.00 0.48 -3.14
CA LYS A 294 25.93 1.42 -3.49
C LYS A 294 25.91 1.69 -5.00
N TYR A 295 24.71 1.85 -5.55
CA TYR A 295 24.47 2.02 -6.98
C TYR A 295 24.25 3.47 -7.38
N ASP A 296 24.77 3.82 -8.56
CA ASP A 296 24.59 5.12 -9.21
C ASP A 296 23.30 5.19 -10.02
N VAL A 297 22.89 4.06 -10.61
CA VAL A 297 21.71 3.99 -11.49
C VAL A 297 20.80 2.85 -11.05
N MET A 298 19.50 3.11 -10.96
CA MET A 298 18.46 2.09 -10.78
C MET A 298 17.66 1.93 -12.08
N VAL A 299 17.49 0.70 -12.55
CA VAL A 299 16.80 0.39 -13.82
C VAL A 299 15.65 -0.58 -13.59
N PHE A 300 14.44 -0.22 -14.02
CA PHE A 300 13.26 -1.09 -13.99
C PHE A 300 12.23 -0.69 -15.06
N GLY A 301 11.08 -1.37 -15.07
CA GLY A 301 9.97 -1.05 -15.99
C GLY A 301 8.61 -1.07 -15.31
N MET A 302 7.60 -0.52 -15.97
CA MET A 302 6.22 -0.44 -15.48
C MET A 302 5.23 -1.16 -16.41
N PRO A 303 4.43 -2.10 -15.85
CA PRO A 303 3.18 -2.52 -16.48
C PRO A 303 2.19 -1.35 -16.57
N GLN A 304 1.23 -1.40 -17.50
CA GLN A 304 0.13 -0.43 -17.52
C GLN A 304 -0.77 -0.56 -16.27
N ALA A 305 -1.04 -1.81 -15.86
CA ALA A 305 -1.94 -2.13 -14.77
C ALA A 305 -1.20 -2.89 -13.66
N PHE A 306 -1.11 -2.28 -12.47
CA PHE A 306 -0.55 -2.89 -11.27
C PHE A 306 -1.07 -2.16 -10.02
N HIS A 307 -0.96 -2.80 -8.86
CA HIS A 307 -1.32 -2.30 -7.52
C HIS A 307 -2.66 -1.52 -7.43
N TYR A 308 -2.65 -0.21 -7.71
CA TYR A 308 -3.83 0.66 -7.66
C TYR A 308 -4.83 0.41 -8.78
N GLY A 309 -4.42 -0.05 -9.97
CA GLY A 309 -5.37 -0.34 -11.04
C GLY A 309 -4.83 -0.16 -12.44
N ASN A 310 -5.75 -0.20 -13.40
CA ASN A 310 -5.43 -0.02 -14.80
C ASN A 310 -5.14 1.46 -15.07
N GLY A 311 -3.97 1.79 -15.58
CA GLY A 311 -3.55 3.17 -15.79
C GLY A 311 -2.51 3.68 -14.80
N MET A 312 -2.15 2.89 -13.77
CA MET A 312 -1.10 3.25 -12.83
C MET A 312 0.26 3.49 -13.51
N GLY A 313 0.60 2.66 -14.51
CA GLY A 313 1.86 2.79 -15.24
C GLY A 313 1.84 3.78 -16.40
N THR A 314 0.71 4.44 -16.67
CA THR A 314 0.55 5.41 -17.78
C THR A 314 0.28 6.82 -17.29
N ASN A 315 -0.38 6.94 -16.14
CA ASN A 315 -0.71 8.20 -15.48
C ASN A 315 0.55 8.82 -14.84
N PRO A 316 0.99 10.02 -15.26
CA PRO A 316 2.22 10.65 -14.79
C PRO A 316 2.34 10.80 -13.27
N ILE A 317 1.25 11.08 -12.55
CA ILE A 317 1.25 11.20 -11.09
C ILE A 317 1.50 9.83 -10.44
N LEU A 318 0.79 8.80 -10.89
CA LEU A 318 0.94 7.44 -10.37
C LEU A 318 2.28 6.82 -10.75
N MET A 319 2.78 7.09 -11.95
CA MET A 319 4.13 6.71 -12.37
C MET A 319 5.17 7.31 -11.43
N MET A 320 5.10 8.63 -11.17
CA MET A 320 6.05 9.29 -10.28
C MET A 320 5.97 8.72 -8.86
N GLN A 321 4.77 8.41 -8.36
CA GLN A 321 4.60 7.72 -7.09
C GLN A 321 5.23 6.31 -7.10
N ALA A 322 5.06 5.54 -8.17
CA ALA A 322 5.64 4.21 -8.28
C ALA A 322 7.18 4.24 -8.30
N ILE A 323 7.77 5.25 -8.94
CA ILE A 323 9.23 5.49 -8.91
C ILE A 323 9.68 5.83 -7.50
N SER A 324 8.98 6.74 -6.84
CA SER A 324 9.24 7.11 -5.45
C SER A 324 9.18 5.90 -4.50
N ALA A 325 8.22 5.00 -4.69
CA ALA A 325 8.14 3.77 -3.92
C ALA A 325 9.39 2.89 -4.06
N GLN A 326 10.02 2.82 -5.24
CA GLN A 326 11.29 2.09 -5.41
C GLN A 326 12.46 2.80 -4.73
N ILE A 327 12.50 4.14 -4.78
CA ILE A 327 13.48 4.93 -4.03
C ILE A 327 13.37 4.64 -2.53
N LEU A 328 12.18 4.72 -1.96
CA LEU A 328 11.94 4.46 -0.53
C LEU A 328 12.42 3.08 -0.08
N ARG A 329 12.19 2.07 -0.91
CA ARG A 329 12.56 0.67 -0.66
C ARG A 329 14.08 0.43 -0.77
N HIS A 330 14.74 1.10 -1.71
CA HIS A 330 16.13 0.80 -2.06
C HIS A 330 17.13 1.90 -1.67
N LYS A 331 16.69 3.00 -1.05
CA LYS A 331 17.58 4.13 -0.70
C LYS A 331 18.83 3.70 0.07
N ARG A 332 18.77 2.66 0.90
CA ARG A 332 19.92 2.09 1.64
C ARG A 332 21.09 1.72 0.72
N VAL A 333 20.79 1.22 -0.48
CA VAL A 333 21.77 0.76 -1.47
C VAL A 333 21.95 1.71 -2.64
N MET A 334 21.27 2.87 -2.65
CA MET A 334 21.48 3.90 -3.66
C MET A 334 22.44 4.98 -3.14
N LYS A 335 23.24 5.56 -4.04
CA LYS A 335 23.96 6.81 -3.75
C LYS A 335 22.98 7.99 -3.71
N ASP A 336 23.35 9.08 -3.04
CA ASP A 336 22.43 10.21 -2.83
C ASP A 336 22.02 10.93 -4.11
N ASN A 337 22.90 10.98 -5.11
CA ASN A 337 22.65 11.57 -6.43
C ASN A 337 22.38 10.51 -7.50
N CYS A 338 21.72 9.42 -7.15
CA CYS A 338 21.45 8.36 -8.12
C CYS A 338 20.52 8.82 -9.25
N VAL A 339 20.52 8.07 -10.35
CA VAL A 339 19.61 8.25 -11.48
C VAL A 339 18.66 7.06 -11.55
N VAL A 340 17.39 7.32 -11.84
CA VAL A 340 16.43 6.26 -12.18
C VAL A 340 16.21 6.24 -13.69
N ILE A 341 16.24 5.04 -14.28
CA ILE A 341 15.83 4.80 -15.67
C ILE A 341 14.69 3.79 -15.64
N CYS A 342 13.48 4.23 -16.02
CA CYS A 342 12.28 3.43 -15.95
C CYS A 342 11.58 3.39 -17.31
N SER A 343 11.25 2.20 -17.84
CA SER A 343 10.35 2.12 -18.99
C SER A 343 8.89 2.33 -18.58
N SER A 344 8.17 3.15 -19.34
CA SER A 344 6.72 3.30 -19.23
C SER A 344 6.18 3.82 -20.55
N ILE A 345 5.03 3.26 -20.98
CA ILE A 345 4.35 3.70 -22.20
C ILE A 345 3.84 5.14 -22.10
N CYS A 346 3.58 5.67 -20.89
CA CYS A 346 3.10 7.04 -20.61
C CYS A 346 2.30 7.65 -21.78
N ASN A 347 1.13 7.08 -22.05
CA ASN A 347 0.39 7.28 -23.30
C ASN A 347 -0.84 8.19 -23.16
N GLY A 348 -0.94 8.94 -22.05
CA GLY A 348 -2.11 9.78 -21.75
C GLY A 348 -3.37 9.03 -21.31
N TYR A 349 -3.29 7.72 -21.07
CA TYR A 349 -4.41 6.98 -20.48
C TYR A 349 -4.50 7.23 -18.96
N TRP A 350 -5.40 8.14 -18.58
CA TRP A 350 -5.67 8.50 -17.17
C TRP A 350 -6.62 7.53 -16.47
N HIS A 351 -7.47 6.84 -17.23
CA HIS A 351 -8.57 6.01 -16.74
C HIS A 351 -9.49 6.78 -15.77
N GLU A 352 -10.16 7.82 -16.30
CA GLU A 352 -10.97 8.77 -15.53
C GLU A 352 -12.09 8.13 -14.70
N GLU A 353 -12.54 6.92 -15.06
CA GLU A 353 -13.51 6.17 -14.29
C GLU A 353 -12.95 5.71 -12.94
N GLU A 354 -11.72 5.17 -12.93
CA GLU A 354 -11.04 4.79 -11.68
C GLU A 354 -10.36 6.01 -11.03
N PHE A 355 -9.74 6.89 -11.79
CA PHE A 355 -8.90 7.99 -11.29
C PHE A 355 -9.43 9.39 -11.66
N PRO A 356 -10.66 9.75 -11.25
CA PRO A 356 -11.40 10.86 -11.84
C PRO A 356 -10.77 12.25 -11.64
N SER A 357 -10.01 12.46 -10.57
CA SER A 357 -9.40 13.76 -10.27
C SER A 357 -7.98 13.92 -10.82
N TYR A 358 -7.37 12.87 -11.38
CA TYR A 358 -5.93 12.84 -11.61
C TYR A 358 -5.47 13.77 -12.73
N GLU A 359 -6.18 13.78 -13.86
CA GLU A 359 -5.82 14.66 -14.98
C GLU A 359 -5.97 16.13 -14.58
N GLU A 360 -7.05 16.50 -13.87
CA GLU A 360 -7.21 17.87 -13.40
C GLU A 360 -6.11 18.24 -12.38
N THR A 361 -5.76 17.33 -11.47
CA THR A 361 -4.68 17.57 -10.51
C THR A 361 -3.33 17.77 -11.21
N TYR A 362 -3.05 17.00 -12.26
CA TYR A 362 -1.88 17.20 -13.12
C TYR A 362 -1.91 18.58 -13.79
N ASN A 363 -3.05 18.96 -14.36
CA ASN A 363 -3.21 20.26 -15.03
C ASN A 363 -3.09 21.45 -14.06
N ILE A 364 -3.46 21.28 -12.80
CA ILE A 364 -3.21 22.26 -11.73
C ILE A 364 -1.70 22.39 -11.49
N PHE A 365 -0.97 21.26 -11.40
CA PHE A 365 0.49 21.28 -11.24
C PHE A 365 1.19 22.06 -12.37
N GLN A 366 0.69 22.00 -13.60
CA GLN A 366 1.28 22.73 -14.73
C GLN A 366 1.07 24.26 -14.71
N LYS A 367 0.38 24.82 -13.70
CA LYS A 367 -0.08 26.22 -13.68
C LYS A 367 0.27 26.92 -12.36
N ASN A 368 0.05 28.24 -12.32
CA ASN A 368 0.02 29.05 -11.10
C ASN A 368 1.26 28.94 -10.20
N TYR A 369 2.45 28.90 -10.81
CA TYR A 369 3.74 28.86 -10.10
C TYR A 369 3.90 27.65 -9.15
N ASN A 370 3.25 26.53 -9.46
CA ASN A 370 3.54 25.26 -8.80
C ASN A 370 4.85 24.72 -9.41
N ASN A 371 5.96 24.85 -8.68
CA ASN A 371 7.30 24.50 -9.16
C ASN A 371 7.70 23.08 -8.74
N VAL A 372 7.28 22.69 -7.54
CA VAL A 372 7.45 21.34 -7.03
C VAL A 372 6.08 20.70 -6.78
N LEU A 373 6.02 19.38 -6.85
CA LEU A 373 4.78 18.63 -6.67
C LEU A 373 3.97 19.03 -5.42
N PRO A 374 4.56 19.27 -4.24
CA PRO A 374 3.81 19.66 -3.05
C PRO A 374 3.11 21.01 -3.13
N ASP A 375 3.49 21.90 -4.06
CA ASP A 375 2.86 23.21 -4.22
C ASP A 375 1.36 23.12 -4.56
N VAL A 376 0.91 21.96 -5.06
CA VAL A 376 -0.50 21.70 -5.35
C VAL A 376 -1.33 21.38 -4.10
N GLU A 377 -0.71 21.05 -2.96
CA GLU A 377 -1.40 20.67 -1.72
C GLU A 377 -2.45 21.70 -1.29
N LYS A 378 -2.19 23.00 -1.54
CA LYS A 378 -3.14 24.10 -1.28
C LYS A 378 -4.51 23.96 -1.97
N TYR A 379 -4.61 23.14 -3.02
CA TYR A 379 -5.86 22.83 -3.71
C TYR A 379 -6.52 21.54 -3.18
N GLY A 380 -5.89 20.83 -2.24
CA GLY A 380 -6.31 19.55 -1.70
C GLY A 380 -7.72 19.59 -1.11
N GLU A 381 -8.02 20.56 -0.23
CA GLU A 381 -9.36 20.73 0.36
C GLU A 381 -10.41 21.00 -0.71
N TYR A 382 -10.13 21.92 -1.65
CA TYR A 382 -11.06 22.28 -2.73
C TYR A 382 -11.38 21.06 -3.59
N MET A 383 -10.36 20.34 -4.07
CA MET A 383 -10.56 19.16 -4.91
C MET A 383 -11.21 18.01 -4.15
N SER A 384 -10.88 17.86 -2.86
CA SER A 384 -11.40 16.78 -2.02
C SER A 384 -12.88 16.97 -1.65
N THR A 385 -13.37 18.20 -1.67
CA THR A 385 -14.77 18.54 -1.35
C THR A 385 -15.63 18.78 -2.59
N ARG A 386 -15.09 18.61 -3.80
CA ARG A 386 -15.86 18.73 -5.04
C ARG A 386 -16.86 17.60 -5.17
N LYS A 387 -18.14 17.95 -5.14
CA LYS A 387 -19.27 17.00 -5.22
C LYS A 387 -19.16 16.02 -6.39
N GLU A 388 -18.72 16.50 -7.56
CA GLU A 388 -18.55 15.64 -8.73
C GLU A 388 -17.60 14.46 -8.46
N TYR A 389 -16.46 14.70 -7.83
CA TYR A 389 -15.47 13.66 -7.56
C TYR A 389 -15.85 12.80 -6.36
N THR A 390 -16.41 13.41 -5.32
CA THR A 390 -16.92 12.64 -4.18
C THR A 390 -18.07 11.73 -4.62
N ASP A 391 -18.98 12.18 -5.49
CA ASP A 391 -20.05 11.34 -6.04
C ASP A 391 -19.48 10.16 -6.87
N LYS A 392 -18.45 10.39 -7.69
CA LYS A 392 -17.76 9.32 -8.43
C LYS A 392 -17.12 8.30 -7.47
N TYR A 393 -16.49 8.75 -6.39
CA TYR A 393 -15.95 7.86 -5.35
C TYR A 393 -17.04 7.05 -4.64
N ARG A 394 -18.11 7.72 -4.19
CA ARG A 394 -19.19 7.10 -3.42
C ARG A 394 -20.01 6.13 -4.23
N PHE A 395 -20.32 6.47 -5.48
CA PHE A 395 -21.38 5.80 -6.24
C PHE A 395 -20.92 5.20 -7.57
N ASN A 396 -19.69 5.48 -8.02
CA ASN A 396 -19.23 5.06 -9.34
C ASN A 396 -17.80 4.49 -9.35
N TYR A 397 -17.37 3.86 -8.26
CA TYR A 397 -16.08 3.15 -8.19
C TYR A 397 -14.85 4.00 -8.57
N GLY A 398 -14.92 5.32 -8.39
CA GLY A 398 -13.75 6.20 -8.50
C GLY A 398 -12.90 6.17 -7.23
N TYR A 399 -11.62 6.51 -7.32
CA TYR A 399 -10.79 6.84 -6.17
C TYR A 399 -11.22 8.18 -5.56
N HIS A 400 -11.04 8.32 -4.25
CA HIS A 400 -11.32 9.59 -3.59
C HIS A 400 -10.35 10.68 -4.10
N PRO A 401 -10.80 11.92 -4.37
CA PRO A 401 -9.96 12.99 -4.91
C PRO A 401 -8.68 13.27 -4.10
N PHE A 402 -8.74 13.20 -2.76
CA PHE A 402 -7.55 13.36 -1.90
C PHE A 402 -6.43 12.34 -2.20
N HIS A 403 -6.77 11.15 -2.75
CA HIS A 403 -5.77 10.14 -3.08
C HIS A 403 -4.72 10.68 -4.07
N ALA A 404 -5.10 11.53 -5.03
CA ALA A 404 -4.15 12.16 -5.95
C ALA A 404 -3.11 13.03 -5.23
N PHE A 405 -3.50 13.75 -4.18
CA PHE A 405 -2.61 14.60 -3.38
C PHE A 405 -1.65 13.80 -2.51
N SER A 406 -2.10 12.67 -1.96
CA SER A 406 -1.23 11.67 -1.33
C SER A 406 -0.17 11.14 -2.32
N MET A 407 -0.58 10.81 -3.55
CA MET A 407 0.35 10.31 -4.59
C MET A 407 1.37 11.37 -5.00
N ILE A 408 0.98 12.64 -5.06
CA ILE A 408 1.89 13.76 -5.35
C ILE A 408 2.91 13.96 -4.22
N SER A 409 2.44 13.91 -2.96
CA SER A 409 3.30 13.98 -1.77
C SER A 409 4.34 12.86 -1.80
N CYS A 410 3.94 11.64 -2.15
CA CYS A 410 4.86 10.53 -2.35
C CYS A 410 5.79 10.76 -3.55
N GLY A 411 5.23 11.12 -4.69
CA GLY A 411 5.95 11.26 -5.96
C GLY A 411 7.12 12.22 -5.85
N HIS A 412 6.96 13.34 -5.12
CA HIS A 412 8.02 14.33 -4.92
C HIS A 412 9.29 13.76 -4.28
N ILE A 413 9.18 12.72 -3.45
CA ILE A 413 10.34 12.09 -2.80
C ILE A 413 11.32 11.56 -3.83
N ALA A 414 10.85 11.09 -4.99
CA ALA A 414 11.73 10.66 -6.08
C ALA A 414 12.61 11.82 -6.58
N GLU A 415 12.04 13.01 -6.77
CA GLU A 415 12.79 14.20 -7.16
C GLU A 415 13.77 14.64 -6.07
N MET A 416 13.36 14.60 -4.80
CA MET A 416 14.22 14.95 -3.65
C MET A 416 15.45 14.03 -3.49
N ASN A 417 15.41 12.82 -4.05
CA ASN A 417 16.39 11.77 -3.80
C ASN A 417 17.13 11.29 -5.06
N THR A 418 16.94 11.96 -6.20
CA THR A 418 17.58 11.57 -7.46
C THR A 418 18.13 12.80 -8.17
N ALA A 419 19.24 12.62 -8.90
CA ALA A 419 19.78 13.66 -9.78
C ALA A 419 18.96 13.79 -11.07
N ALA A 420 18.37 12.69 -11.53
CA ALA A 420 17.50 12.63 -12.70
C ALA A 420 16.66 11.36 -12.72
N ILE A 421 15.50 11.46 -13.35
CA ILE A 421 14.62 10.33 -13.64
C ILE A 421 14.34 10.32 -15.14
N TYR A 422 14.60 9.19 -15.80
CA TYR A 422 14.34 8.97 -17.22
C TYR A 422 13.16 8.03 -17.40
N ILE A 423 12.16 8.48 -18.17
CA ILE A 423 11.10 7.63 -18.71
C ILE A 423 11.49 7.20 -20.12
N VAL A 424 11.64 5.89 -20.30
CA VAL A 424 12.00 5.27 -21.57
C VAL A 424 10.75 4.80 -22.29
N GLY A 425 10.61 5.17 -23.57
CA GLY A 425 9.53 4.70 -24.42
C GLY A 425 8.18 5.40 -24.24
N ALA A 426 8.13 6.58 -23.62
CA ALA A 426 6.86 7.31 -23.50
C ALA A 426 6.26 7.64 -24.89
N ILE A 427 5.00 7.27 -25.11
CA ILE A 427 4.21 7.61 -26.30
C ILE A 427 3.84 9.10 -26.28
N GLU A 428 3.45 9.62 -25.11
CA GLU A 428 3.17 11.03 -24.87
C GLU A 428 4.25 11.64 -23.96
N PRO A 429 5.49 11.83 -24.45
CA PRO A 429 6.62 12.20 -23.61
C PRO A 429 6.49 13.61 -23.02
N GLY A 430 5.58 14.44 -23.55
CA GLY A 430 5.23 15.73 -22.96
C GLY A 430 4.66 15.61 -21.55
N LEU A 431 3.87 14.56 -21.29
CA LEU A 431 3.25 14.35 -19.98
C LEU A 431 4.29 14.04 -18.90
N ALA A 432 5.23 13.15 -19.21
CA ALA A 432 6.36 12.84 -18.35
C ALA A 432 7.26 14.07 -18.11
N ARG A 433 7.56 14.84 -19.16
CA ARG A 433 8.34 16.09 -19.01
C ARG A 433 7.65 17.13 -18.15
N GLY A 434 6.32 17.23 -18.22
CA GLY A 434 5.55 18.10 -17.33
C GLY A 434 5.64 17.72 -15.85
N MET A 435 6.05 16.49 -15.52
CA MET A 435 6.36 16.04 -14.16
C MET A 435 7.84 16.26 -13.77
N GLY A 436 8.61 17.02 -14.55
CA GLY A 436 10.05 17.22 -14.33
C GLY A 436 10.93 16.06 -14.80
N LEU A 437 10.36 15.05 -15.46
CA LEU A 437 11.08 13.85 -15.89
C LEU A 437 11.78 14.05 -17.23
N LYS A 438 12.82 13.25 -17.49
CA LYS A 438 13.51 13.19 -18.78
C LYS A 438 12.92 12.06 -19.61
N THR A 439 12.97 12.17 -20.93
CA THR A 439 12.44 11.14 -21.84
C THR A 439 13.46 10.72 -22.87
N ARG A 440 13.60 9.41 -23.12
CA ARG A 440 14.43 8.82 -24.19
C ARG A 440 13.70 7.67 -24.87
N ALA A 441 14.12 7.31 -26.08
CA ALA A 441 13.48 6.24 -26.83
C ALA A 441 13.89 4.87 -26.29
N THR A 442 15.15 4.72 -25.87
CA THR A 442 15.71 3.45 -25.39
C THR A 442 16.45 3.59 -24.05
N PHE A 443 16.69 2.45 -23.39
CA PHE A 443 17.45 2.40 -22.14
C PHE A 443 18.91 2.84 -22.33
N GLU A 444 19.51 2.48 -23.46
CA GLU A 444 20.89 2.82 -23.82
C GLU A 444 21.05 4.33 -23.99
N GLU A 445 20.11 4.99 -24.67
CA GLU A 445 20.13 6.46 -24.80
C GLU A 445 19.98 7.17 -23.44
N ALA A 446 19.12 6.64 -22.56
CA ALA A 446 18.95 7.16 -21.20
C ALA A 446 20.21 6.99 -20.37
N LEU A 447 20.85 5.82 -20.45
CA LEU A 447 22.09 5.51 -19.74
C LEU A 447 23.26 6.37 -20.26
N GLU A 448 23.39 6.53 -21.58
CA GLU A 448 24.45 7.39 -22.15
C GLU A 448 24.26 8.87 -21.81
N ASP A 449 23.02 9.36 -21.78
CA ASP A 449 22.74 10.72 -21.32
C ASP A 449 23.04 10.88 -19.82
N SER A 450 22.70 9.88 -19.01
CA SER A 450 22.95 9.92 -17.57
C SER A 450 24.43 9.89 -17.23
N LYS A 451 25.22 9.05 -17.91
CA LYS A 451 26.69 9.01 -17.79
C LYS A 451 27.33 10.37 -18.05
N LYS A 452 26.88 11.05 -19.11
CA LYS A 452 27.43 12.35 -19.53
C LYS A 452 27.10 13.48 -18.55
N LYS A 453 25.96 13.41 -17.86
CA LYS A 453 25.42 14.54 -17.10
C LYS A 453 25.43 14.37 -15.59
N TYR A 454 25.35 13.15 -15.09
CA TYR A 454 25.03 12.88 -13.68
C TYR A 454 25.98 11.88 -13.02
N VAL A 455 26.21 10.71 -13.64
CA VAL A 455 26.81 9.56 -12.93
C VAL A 455 28.23 9.18 -13.40
N GLY A 456 28.79 9.88 -14.39
CA GLY A 456 30.12 9.59 -14.93
C GLY A 456 30.13 8.38 -15.88
N SER A 457 31.31 8.03 -16.42
CA SER A 457 31.43 7.08 -17.53
C SER A 457 31.22 5.60 -17.15
N ASN A 458 31.42 5.23 -15.89
CA ASN A 458 31.37 3.85 -15.41
C ASN A 458 30.50 3.70 -14.14
N PRO A 459 29.17 3.94 -14.24
CA PRO A 459 28.29 3.87 -13.09
C PRO A 459 28.00 2.42 -12.66
N ASP A 460 27.83 2.21 -11.36
CA ASP A 460 27.27 0.97 -10.81
C ASP A 460 25.74 0.96 -11.02
N ILE A 461 25.21 -0.10 -11.62
CA ILE A 461 23.81 -0.21 -12.04
C ILE A 461 23.11 -1.32 -11.27
N LEU A 462 22.00 -0.99 -10.63
CA LEU A 462 21.05 -1.94 -10.05
C LEU A 462 19.88 -2.15 -11.02
N ALA A 463 19.81 -3.33 -11.62
CA ALA A 463 18.73 -3.73 -12.51
C ALA A 463 17.68 -4.57 -11.76
N LEU A 464 16.42 -4.14 -11.83
CA LEU A 464 15.29 -4.74 -11.12
C LEU A 464 14.21 -5.21 -12.13
N PRO A 465 14.43 -6.33 -12.85
CA PRO A 465 13.37 -6.92 -13.64
C PRO A 465 12.30 -7.50 -12.72
N LYS A 466 11.04 -7.54 -13.18
CA LYS A 466 9.88 -8.03 -12.41
C LYS A 466 9.47 -7.13 -11.23
N THR A 467 9.93 -5.87 -11.20
CA THR A 467 9.70 -4.92 -10.10
C THR A 467 8.24 -4.82 -9.65
N PHE A 468 7.27 -4.90 -10.57
CA PHE A 468 5.85 -4.79 -10.26
C PHE A 468 5.05 -6.08 -10.53
N THR A 469 5.73 -7.19 -10.79
CA THR A 469 5.11 -8.50 -11.03
C THR A 469 5.46 -9.52 -9.94
N THR A 470 6.38 -9.18 -9.03
CA THR A 470 6.64 -9.91 -7.78
C THR A 470 6.44 -8.99 -6.58
N ALA A 471 6.34 -9.56 -5.38
CA ALA A 471 6.26 -8.77 -4.15
C ALA A 471 7.58 -8.05 -3.88
N ALA A 472 7.49 -6.76 -3.58
CA ALA A 472 8.64 -5.91 -3.43
C ALA A 472 9.33 -6.08 -2.05
N MET A 473 10.67 -6.00 -2.07
CA MET A 473 11.56 -6.07 -0.91
C MET A 473 12.31 -4.74 -0.73
N HIS A 474 12.97 -4.57 0.42
CA HIS A 474 13.93 -3.51 0.72
C HIS A 474 15.34 -4.11 0.59
N ILE A 475 16.08 -3.74 -0.45
CA ILE A 475 17.46 -4.20 -0.60
C ILE A 475 18.32 -3.40 0.38
N CYS A 476 19.15 -4.12 1.13
CA CYS A 476 20.05 -3.58 2.15
C CYS A 476 21.49 -3.99 1.83
N MET A 477 22.44 -3.25 2.39
CA MET A 477 23.83 -3.68 2.37
C MET A 477 23.96 -4.96 3.19
N LYS A 478 24.87 -5.87 2.83
CA LYS A 478 25.07 -7.13 3.57
C LYS A 478 25.39 -6.92 5.05
N ASP A 479 26.11 -5.84 5.35
CA ASP A 479 26.55 -5.49 6.70
C ASP A 479 25.58 -4.53 7.43
N ASP A 480 24.42 -4.21 6.85
CA ASP A 480 23.46 -3.30 7.49
C ASP A 480 22.84 -3.96 8.75
N ASN A 481 22.82 -3.20 9.84
CA ASN A 481 22.00 -3.48 11.02
C ASN A 481 20.65 -2.79 10.82
N VAL A 482 19.75 -3.45 10.08
CA VAL A 482 18.38 -2.98 9.84
C VAL A 482 17.43 -3.56 10.86
#